data_AF-A0A7L4QZ59-F1
#
_entry.id   AF-A0A7L4QZ59-F1
#
_cell.length_a   1.000
_cell.length_b   1.000
_cell.length_c   1.000
_cell.angle_alpha   90.00
_cell.angle_beta   90.00
_cell.angle_gamma   90.00
#
_symmetry.space_group_name_H-M   'P 1'
#
loop_
_entity.id
_entity.type
_entity.pdbx_description
1 polymer ?
#
loop_
_entity_poly.entity_id
_entity_poly.type
_entity_poly.pdbx_seq_one_letter_code
_entity_poly.pdbx_strand_id
1 'polypeptide(L)'
;MNMKRAFYIGRFQPFHLGHYSVITSIAEEVDELIIGIGSAQRTHEANNPFTAGERVMMIRHALEDIDVHFYALPIDDIQQNPIWVSYVTSRTPPFDTAYTNNPLVIELFEEAGITVKQPPMYQREQHSGTEIRRRMLADEEWRHLVPNAVADVIDEIDGVRRLKRVSGTDGFDY
;
A
#
# COMPACT_ATOMS: atom_id res chain seq x y z
N MET A 1 2.83 -26.06 15.63
CA MET A 1 2.04 -25.70 14.44
C MET A 1 2.83 -24.65 13.69
N ASN A 2 3.00 -24.78 12.37
CA ASN A 2 3.59 -23.68 11.60
C ASN A 2 2.58 -22.54 11.57
N MET A 3 3.00 -21.34 11.97
CA MET A 3 2.17 -20.13 11.90
C MET A 3 1.89 -19.79 10.44
N LYS A 4 0.63 -19.56 10.11
CA LYS A 4 0.19 -19.20 8.77
C LYS A 4 0.42 -17.71 8.53
N ARG A 5 1.37 -17.39 7.66
CA ARG A 5 1.72 -16.02 7.28
C ARG A 5 1.31 -15.73 5.85
N ALA A 6 0.68 -14.59 5.64
CA ALA A 6 0.40 -14.07 4.31
C ALA A 6 1.21 -12.80 4.01
N PHE A 7 1.41 -12.54 2.73
CA PHE A 7 2.03 -11.33 2.21
C PHE A 7 1.02 -10.54 1.36
N TYR A 8 0.87 -9.25 1.63
CA TYR A 8 0.05 -8.33 0.84
C TYR A 8 0.88 -7.10 0.48
N ILE A 9 0.96 -6.75 -0.80
CA ILE A 9 1.79 -5.63 -1.28
C ILE A 9 0.96 -4.56 -1.97
N GLY A 10 1.26 -3.31 -1.64
CA GLY A 10 0.66 -2.13 -2.27
C GLY A 10 1.57 -0.92 -2.15
N ARG A 11 1.31 0.12 -2.96
CA ARG A 11 2.03 1.40 -2.83
C ARG A 11 1.50 2.24 -1.67
N PHE A 12 0.21 2.11 -1.34
CA PHE A 12 -0.46 2.85 -0.27
C PHE A 12 -0.27 4.37 -0.35
N GLN A 13 -0.62 4.97 -1.50
CA GLN A 13 -0.46 6.40 -1.79
C GLN A 13 -1.81 7.16 -1.91
N PRO A 14 -2.59 7.36 -0.84
CA PRO A 14 -2.37 6.92 0.55
C PRO A 14 -2.94 5.51 0.83
N PHE A 15 -2.84 5.04 2.08
CA PHE A 15 -3.67 3.95 2.59
C PHE A 15 -5.16 4.37 2.58
N HIS A 16 -6.09 3.45 2.29
CA HIS A 16 -7.50 3.80 2.10
C HIS A 16 -8.44 2.65 2.45
N LEU A 17 -9.75 2.91 2.52
CA LEU A 17 -10.74 1.93 2.98
C LEU A 17 -10.77 0.64 2.14
N GLY A 18 -10.48 0.73 0.84
CA GLY A 18 -10.30 -0.47 0.01
C GLY A 18 -9.15 -1.38 0.48
N HIS A 19 -8.01 -0.82 0.90
CA HIS A 19 -6.91 -1.61 1.47
C HIS A 19 -7.29 -2.18 2.84
N TYR A 20 -7.92 -1.36 3.68
CA TYR A 20 -8.42 -1.77 5.00
C TYR A 20 -9.34 -3.00 4.91
N SER A 21 -10.32 -2.96 4.00
CA SER A 21 -11.26 -4.08 3.77
C SER A 21 -10.55 -5.36 3.32
N VAL A 22 -9.59 -5.25 2.40
CA VAL A 22 -8.78 -6.41 1.96
C VAL A 22 -7.98 -6.99 3.12
N ILE A 23 -7.31 -6.15 3.90
CA ILE A 23 -6.49 -6.58 5.03
C ILE A 23 -7.34 -7.22 6.12
N THR A 24 -8.50 -6.66 6.42
CA THR A 24 -9.46 -7.23 7.39
C THR A 24 -9.88 -8.64 6.96
N SER A 25 -10.20 -8.83 5.68
CA SER A 25 -10.56 -10.17 5.17
C SER A 25 -9.39 -11.15 5.21
N ILE A 26 -8.16 -10.71 4.98
CA ILE A 26 -6.99 -11.59 5.09
C ILE A 26 -6.73 -11.97 6.54
N ALA A 27 -6.89 -11.02 7.47
CA ALA A 27 -6.68 -11.21 8.90
C ALA A 27 -7.56 -12.33 9.49
N GLU A 28 -8.76 -12.55 8.94
CA GLU A 28 -9.65 -13.66 9.34
C GLU A 28 -9.08 -15.06 8.97
N GLU A 29 -8.11 -15.12 8.06
CA GLU A 29 -7.57 -16.38 7.52
C GLU A 29 -6.16 -16.73 8.02
N VAL A 30 -5.45 -15.84 8.71
CA VAL A 30 -4.01 -15.95 8.97
C VAL A 30 -3.62 -15.59 10.40
N ASP A 31 -2.50 -16.14 10.89
CA ASP A 31 -1.97 -15.81 12.21
C ASP A 31 -1.19 -14.50 12.19
N GLU A 32 -0.47 -14.23 11.09
CA GLU A 32 0.25 -12.97 10.90
C GLU A 32 0.17 -12.49 9.44
N LEU A 33 0.24 -11.17 9.26
CA LEU A 33 0.20 -10.51 7.96
C LEU A 33 1.42 -9.64 7.70
N ILE A 34 2.10 -9.89 6.59
CA ILE A 34 3.20 -9.04 6.12
C ILE A 34 2.64 -8.08 5.07
N ILE A 35 2.69 -6.78 5.36
CA ILE A 35 2.24 -5.70 4.49
C ILE A 35 3.48 -5.05 3.86
N GLY A 36 3.74 -5.40 2.59
CA GLY A 36 4.80 -4.81 1.79
C GLY A 36 4.41 -3.43 1.27
N ILE A 37 5.11 -2.38 1.70
CA ILE A 37 4.94 -1.01 1.20
C ILE A 37 5.83 -0.86 -0.02
N GLY A 38 5.28 -1.18 -1.19
CA GLY A 38 5.97 -1.13 -2.48
C GLY A 38 6.29 0.29 -2.94
N SER A 39 7.21 0.40 -3.90
CA SER A 39 7.76 1.69 -4.34
C SER A 39 8.19 2.56 -3.16
N ALA A 40 8.88 1.96 -2.18
CA ALA A 40 9.29 2.65 -0.95
C ALA A 40 10.17 3.88 -1.23
N GLN A 41 11.03 3.79 -2.25
CA GLN A 41 11.90 4.87 -2.73
C GLN A 41 11.17 6.03 -3.44
N ARG A 42 9.91 5.87 -3.87
CA ARG A 42 9.15 6.92 -4.58
C ARG A 42 8.40 7.81 -3.62
N THR A 43 8.68 9.11 -3.68
CA THR A 43 8.22 10.12 -2.72
C THR A 43 8.19 11.49 -3.40
N HIS A 44 7.34 12.42 -2.95
CA HIS A 44 7.25 13.79 -3.51
C HIS A 44 6.94 13.85 -5.02
N GLU A 45 6.17 12.88 -5.53
CA GLU A 45 5.68 12.85 -6.91
C GLU A 45 4.14 12.93 -6.91
N ALA A 46 3.51 13.45 -7.97
CA ALA A 46 2.05 13.54 -8.08
C ALA A 46 1.33 12.18 -7.88
N ASN A 47 1.98 11.09 -8.29
CA ASN A 47 1.48 9.73 -8.13
C ASN A 47 2.03 8.99 -6.89
N ASN A 48 3.04 9.54 -6.22
CA ASN A 48 3.67 9.00 -5.00
C ASN A 48 4.04 10.13 -4.03
N PRO A 49 3.06 10.86 -3.46
CA PRO A 49 3.35 12.05 -2.66
C PRO A 49 3.93 11.73 -1.27
N PHE A 50 3.64 10.55 -0.72
CA PHE A 50 4.02 10.15 0.63
C PHE A 50 5.28 9.28 0.63
N THR A 51 6.13 9.49 1.63
CA THR A 51 7.34 8.69 1.88
C THR A 51 6.98 7.30 2.41
N ALA A 52 7.94 6.37 2.43
CA ALA A 52 7.72 5.06 3.05
C ALA A 52 7.36 5.17 4.55
N GLY A 53 8.04 6.04 5.31
CA GLY A 53 7.79 6.23 6.74
C GLY A 53 6.38 6.77 7.03
N GLU A 54 5.91 7.73 6.25
CA GLU A 54 4.54 8.27 6.38
C GLU A 54 3.50 7.18 6.09
N ARG A 55 3.75 6.32 5.09
CA ARG A 55 2.87 5.20 4.77
C ARG A 55 2.88 4.12 5.84
N VAL A 56 4.02 3.86 6.49
CA VAL A 56 4.10 2.99 7.67
C VAL A 56 3.22 3.56 8.79
N MET A 57 3.29 4.86 9.05
CA MET A 57 2.46 5.52 10.07
C MET A 57 0.97 5.40 9.76
N MET A 58 0.58 5.66 8.51
CA MET A 58 -0.80 5.49 8.05
C MET A 58 -1.31 4.05 8.27
N ILE A 59 -0.56 3.04 7.83
CA ILE A 59 -0.94 1.63 7.99
C ILE A 59 -1.01 1.25 9.47
N ARG A 60 0.01 1.64 10.25
CA ARG A 60 0.07 1.32 11.67
C ARG A 60 -1.15 1.83 12.41
N HIS A 61 -1.50 3.09 12.26
CA HIS A 61 -2.65 3.68 12.96
C HIS A 61 -3.99 3.21 12.38
N ALA A 62 -4.06 2.94 11.08
CA ALA A 62 -5.27 2.47 10.43
C ALA A 62 -5.68 1.06 10.85
N LEU A 63 -4.78 0.24 11.39
CA LEU A 63 -5.04 -1.17 11.73
C LEU A 63 -4.94 -1.44 13.23
N GLU A 64 -4.96 -0.39 14.07
CA GLU A 64 -4.92 -0.56 15.54
C GLU A 64 -6.13 -1.33 16.09
N ASP A 65 -7.25 -1.36 15.36
CA ASP A 65 -8.49 -2.04 15.71
C ASP A 65 -8.62 -3.45 15.12
N ILE A 66 -7.65 -3.91 14.32
CA ILE A 66 -7.65 -5.26 13.74
C ILE A 66 -6.85 -6.21 14.63
N ASP A 67 -7.47 -7.34 15.00
CA ASP A 67 -6.85 -8.40 15.78
C ASP A 67 -5.98 -9.32 14.90
N VAL A 68 -4.86 -8.81 14.39
CA VAL A 68 -3.83 -9.59 13.69
C VAL A 68 -2.45 -9.03 13.95
N HIS A 69 -1.47 -9.91 14.16
CA HIS A 69 -0.08 -9.48 14.19
C HIS A 69 0.39 -9.14 12.78
N PHE A 70 0.89 -7.93 12.55
CA PHE A 70 1.33 -7.52 11.23
C PHE A 70 2.71 -6.86 11.21
N TYR A 71 3.35 -6.93 10.05
CA TYR A 71 4.60 -6.25 9.73
C TYR A 71 4.37 -5.28 8.58
N ALA A 72 4.59 -3.98 8.79
CA ALA A 72 4.57 -2.99 7.72
C ALA A 72 6.02 -2.73 7.26
N LEU A 73 6.41 -3.29 6.11
CA LEU A 73 7.81 -3.32 5.65
C LEU A 73 7.97 -2.56 4.32
N PRO A 74 8.81 -1.50 4.27
CA PRO A 74 9.16 -0.83 3.02
C PRO A 74 9.91 -1.75 2.06
N ILE A 75 9.50 -1.77 0.79
CA ILE A 75 10.11 -2.57 -0.28
C ILE A 75 10.33 -1.66 -1.49
N ASP A 76 11.59 -1.45 -1.88
CA ASP A 76 11.91 -0.66 -3.07
C ASP A 76 11.61 -1.45 -4.34
N ASP A 77 11.33 -0.72 -5.43
CA ASP A 77 11.30 -1.35 -6.76
C ASP A 77 12.73 -1.65 -7.23
N ILE A 78 12.94 -2.82 -7.84
CA ILE A 78 14.18 -3.17 -8.52
C ILE A 78 13.93 -3.41 -10.00
N GLN A 79 14.91 -3.09 -10.85
CA GLN A 79 14.80 -3.25 -12.31
C GLN A 79 15.10 -4.68 -12.78
N GLN A 80 14.86 -5.69 -11.94
CA GLN A 80 15.17 -7.09 -12.23
C GLN A 80 14.04 -8.00 -11.73
N ASN A 81 12.99 -8.13 -12.54
CA ASN A 81 11.83 -9.00 -12.23
C ASN A 81 12.23 -10.43 -11.82
N PRO A 82 13.18 -11.12 -12.49
CA PRO A 82 13.51 -12.51 -12.16
C PRO A 82 14.05 -12.73 -10.73
N ILE A 83 14.55 -11.68 -10.06
CA ILE A 83 15.04 -11.77 -8.68
C ILE A 83 14.15 -11.04 -7.69
N TRP A 84 13.02 -10.47 -8.14
CA TRP A 84 12.15 -9.64 -7.29
C TRP A 84 11.57 -10.42 -6.11
N VAL A 85 11.17 -11.69 -6.30
CA VAL A 85 10.67 -12.51 -5.18
C VAL A 85 11.77 -12.76 -4.16
N SER A 86 12.99 -13.08 -4.59
CA SER A 86 14.15 -13.24 -3.68
C SER A 86 14.49 -11.93 -2.95
N TYR A 87 14.35 -10.79 -3.63
CA TYR A 87 14.49 -9.48 -3.02
C TYR A 87 13.44 -9.21 -1.94
N VAL A 88 12.18 -9.59 -2.17
CA VAL A 88 11.08 -9.50 -1.19
C VAL A 88 11.34 -10.44 -0.01
N THR A 89 11.55 -11.73 -0.26
CA THR A 89 11.68 -12.74 0.81
C THR A 89 12.92 -12.57 1.67
N SER A 90 13.97 -11.92 1.16
CA SER A 90 15.15 -11.54 1.97
C SER A 90 14.91 -10.35 2.91
N ARG A 91 13.79 -9.63 2.78
CA ARG A 91 13.42 -8.45 3.57
C ARG A 91 12.20 -8.65 4.45
N THR A 92 11.56 -9.81 4.38
CA THR A 92 10.34 -10.13 5.11
C THR A 92 10.55 -11.37 5.97
N PRO A 93 9.71 -11.57 7.01
CA PRO A 93 9.51 -12.90 7.56
C PRO A 93 9.12 -13.90 6.44
N PRO A 94 9.35 -15.21 6.63
CA PRO A 94 8.86 -16.23 5.71
C PRO A 94 7.34 -16.17 5.57
N PHE A 95 6.80 -16.46 4.39
CA PHE A 95 5.36 -16.57 4.15
C PHE A 95 5.07 -17.60 3.06
N ASP A 96 3.88 -18.19 3.11
CA ASP A 96 3.49 -19.28 2.19
C ASP A 96 2.41 -18.85 1.19
N THR A 97 1.75 -17.71 1.45
CA THR A 97 0.66 -17.20 0.59
C THR A 97 0.83 -15.71 0.33
N ALA A 98 0.75 -15.30 -0.94
CA ALA A 98 0.72 -13.90 -1.35
C ALA A 98 -0.68 -13.50 -1.83
N TYR A 99 -1.11 -12.29 -1.49
CA TYR A 99 -2.35 -11.69 -1.97
C TYR A 99 -2.04 -10.55 -2.93
N THR A 100 -2.48 -10.67 -4.18
CA THR A 100 -2.28 -9.62 -5.20
C THR A 100 -3.28 -9.74 -6.33
N ASN A 101 -3.57 -8.61 -6.98
CA ASN A 101 -4.33 -8.55 -8.22
C ASN A 101 -3.47 -8.06 -9.41
N ASN A 102 -2.16 -7.89 -9.20
CA ASN A 102 -1.23 -7.45 -10.25
C ASN A 102 -0.73 -8.69 -11.03
N PRO A 103 -1.01 -8.81 -12.35
CA PRO A 103 -0.63 -9.98 -13.13
C PRO A 103 0.87 -10.30 -13.11
N LEU A 104 1.75 -9.28 -13.14
CA LEU A 104 3.20 -9.51 -13.05
C LEU A 104 3.58 -10.09 -11.69
N VAL A 105 3.00 -9.59 -10.61
CA VAL A 105 3.30 -10.08 -9.25
C VAL A 105 2.76 -11.50 -9.04
N ILE A 106 1.62 -11.84 -9.66
CA ILE A 106 1.08 -13.21 -9.66
C ILE A 106 2.08 -14.15 -10.33
N GLU A 107 2.48 -13.85 -11.57
CA GLU A 107 3.44 -14.67 -12.33
C GLU A 107 4.73 -14.92 -11.54
N LEU A 108 5.34 -13.84 -11.01
CA LEU A 108 6.61 -13.95 -10.29
C LEU A 108 6.51 -14.81 -9.03
N PHE A 109 5.43 -14.71 -8.26
CA PHE A 109 5.24 -15.53 -7.06
C PHE A 109 4.95 -16.99 -7.41
N GLU A 110 4.16 -17.25 -8.44
CA GLU A 110 3.86 -18.61 -8.91
C GLU A 110 5.12 -19.31 -9.46
N GLU A 111 5.96 -18.61 -10.24
CA GLU A 111 7.27 -19.11 -10.69
C GLU A 111 8.20 -19.48 -9.51
N ALA A 112 8.08 -18.76 -8.39
CA ALA A 112 8.83 -19.03 -7.16
C ALA A 112 8.18 -20.10 -6.25
N GLY A 113 7.06 -20.70 -6.66
CA GLY A 113 6.35 -21.74 -5.90
C GLY A 113 5.55 -21.22 -4.70
N ILE A 114 5.27 -19.91 -4.64
CA ILE A 114 4.44 -19.30 -3.60
C ILE A 114 2.98 -19.33 -4.03
N THR A 115 2.08 -19.75 -3.12
CA THR A 115 0.64 -19.76 -3.42
C THR A 115 0.13 -18.33 -3.54
N VAL A 116 -0.60 -18.02 -4.61
CA VAL A 116 -1.20 -16.69 -4.82
C VAL A 116 -2.71 -16.75 -4.67
N LYS A 117 -3.27 -15.81 -3.91
CA LYS A 117 -4.71 -15.57 -3.81
C LYS A 117 -5.04 -14.18 -4.33
N GLN A 118 -6.17 -14.06 -5.01
CA GLN A 118 -6.68 -12.77 -5.48
C GLN A 118 -7.72 -12.25 -4.50
N PRO A 119 -7.46 -11.12 -3.81
CA PRO A 119 -8.45 -10.57 -2.88
C PRO A 119 -9.65 -9.99 -3.63
N PRO A 120 -10.87 -10.08 -3.07
CA PRO A 120 -12.06 -9.49 -3.67
C PRO A 120 -11.87 -7.99 -3.89
N MET A 121 -12.36 -7.51 -5.03
CA MET A 121 -12.21 -6.11 -5.41
C MET A 121 -13.31 -5.27 -4.78
N TYR A 122 -12.99 -4.63 -3.66
CA TYR A 122 -13.90 -3.70 -2.99
C TYR A 122 -13.91 -2.34 -3.70
N GLN A 123 -15.03 -1.99 -4.35
CA GLN A 123 -15.36 -0.67 -4.91
C GLN A 123 -14.17 0.09 -5.56
N ARG A 124 -13.49 -0.54 -6.54
CA ARG A 124 -12.25 -0.02 -7.16
C ARG A 124 -12.33 1.42 -7.70
N GLU A 125 -13.51 1.85 -8.14
CA GLU A 125 -13.68 3.17 -8.75
C GLU A 125 -13.66 4.30 -7.71
N GLN A 126 -14.17 4.03 -6.50
CA GLN A 126 -14.27 5.05 -5.44
C GLN A 126 -13.12 4.96 -4.44
N HIS A 127 -12.68 3.74 -4.11
CA HIS A 127 -11.60 3.50 -3.16
C HIS A 127 -10.27 3.20 -3.87
N SER A 128 -9.79 4.20 -4.61
CA SER A 128 -8.49 4.16 -5.27
C SER A 128 -7.65 5.36 -4.85
N GLY A 129 -6.37 5.13 -4.57
CA GLY A 129 -5.43 6.21 -4.30
C GLY A 129 -5.38 7.27 -5.42
N THR A 130 -5.66 6.90 -6.67
CA THR A 130 -5.75 7.88 -7.78
C THR A 130 -6.91 8.85 -7.60
N GLU A 131 -8.10 8.35 -7.25
CA GLU A 131 -9.27 9.20 -7.02
C GLU A 131 -9.08 10.06 -5.77
N ILE A 132 -8.53 9.50 -4.68
CA ILE A 132 -8.23 10.26 -3.46
C ILE A 132 -7.27 11.42 -3.75
N ARG A 133 -6.17 11.16 -4.45
CA ARG A 133 -5.21 12.22 -4.82
C ARG A 133 -5.84 13.26 -5.76
N ARG A 134 -6.70 12.84 -6.70
CA ARG A 134 -7.44 13.76 -7.58
C ARG A 134 -8.33 14.71 -6.75
N ARG A 135 -9.08 14.19 -5.78
CA ARG A 135 -9.92 15.01 -4.90
C ARG A 135 -9.12 15.97 -4.03
N MET A 136 -8.00 15.52 -3.46
CA MET A 136 -7.06 16.40 -2.73
C MET A 136 -6.55 17.56 -3.60
N LEU A 137 -6.25 17.29 -4.88
CA LEU A 137 -5.81 18.33 -5.83
C LEU A 137 -6.93 19.30 -6.21
N ALA A 138 -8.17 18.80 -6.33
CA ALA A 138 -9.35 19.55 -6.73
C ALA A 138 -10.09 20.24 -5.58
N ASP A 139 -9.57 20.19 -4.34
CA ASP A 139 -10.25 20.69 -3.14
C ASP A 139 -11.63 20.03 -2.90
N GLU A 140 -11.78 18.77 -3.30
CA GLU A 140 -12.99 17.98 -3.09
C GLU A 140 -12.88 17.11 -1.82
N GLU A 141 -14.03 16.74 -1.26
CA GLU A 141 -14.12 15.87 -0.09
C GLU A 141 -13.51 14.48 -0.34
N TRP A 142 -12.44 14.13 0.39
CA TRP A 142 -11.72 12.86 0.26
C TRP A 142 -11.60 12.06 1.56
N ARG A 143 -11.76 12.71 2.73
CA ARG A 143 -11.48 12.09 4.05
C ARG A 143 -12.31 10.83 4.30
N HIS A 144 -13.55 10.79 3.79
CA HIS A 144 -14.45 9.64 3.89
C HIS A 144 -13.99 8.40 3.09
N LEU A 145 -12.93 8.50 2.28
CA LEU A 145 -12.39 7.39 1.49
C LEU A 145 -11.24 6.67 2.19
N VAL A 146 -10.79 7.18 3.34
CA VAL A 146 -9.69 6.62 4.15
C VAL A 146 -10.15 6.40 5.60
N PRO A 147 -9.49 5.53 6.37
CA PRO A 147 -9.67 5.50 7.83
C PRO A 147 -9.37 6.87 8.45
N ASN A 148 -10.09 7.26 9.51
CA ASN A 148 -9.90 8.56 10.17
C ASN A 148 -8.44 8.79 10.57
N ALA A 149 -7.79 7.77 11.14
CA ALA A 149 -6.39 7.82 11.50
C ALA A 149 -5.45 8.17 10.33
N VAL A 150 -5.78 7.75 9.10
CA VAL A 150 -5.00 8.12 7.91
C VAL A 150 -5.22 9.58 7.54
N ALA A 151 -6.46 10.07 7.66
CA ALA A 151 -6.75 11.48 7.42
C ALA A 151 -5.98 12.37 8.41
N ASP A 152 -5.90 11.96 9.68
CA ASP A 152 -5.15 12.66 10.72
C ASP A 152 -3.64 12.68 10.43
N VAL A 153 -3.07 11.54 10.01
CA VAL A 153 -1.65 11.49 9.57
C VAL A 153 -1.40 12.41 8.38
N ILE A 154 -2.31 12.44 7.39
CA ILE A 154 -2.17 13.30 6.21
C ILE A 154 -2.18 14.79 6.60
N ASP A 155 -2.97 15.18 7.59
CA ASP A 155 -2.98 16.54 8.12
C ASP A 155 -1.70 16.85 8.90
N GLU A 156 -1.25 15.92 9.76
CA GLU A 156 -0.02 16.06 10.56
C GLU A 156 1.21 16.35 9.68
N ILE A 157 1.32 15.66 8.54
CA ILE A 157 2.45 15.78 7.61
C ILE A 157 2.24 16.84 6.52
N ASP A 158 1.11 17.56 6.57
CA ASP A 158 0.71 18.58 5.61
C ASP A 158 0.71 18.05 4.15
N GLY A 159 0.15 16.84 4.01
CA GLY A 159 0.22 16.02 2.81
C GLY A 159 -0.52 16.61 1.61
N VAL A 160 -1.67 17.26 1.84
CA VAL A 160 -2.46 17.90 0.78
C VAL A 160 -1.69 19.08 0.17
N ARG A 161 -1.10 19.95 1.01
CA ARG A 161 -0.27 21.07 0.51
C ARG A 161 0.91 20.56 -0.29
N ARG A 162 1.59 19.51 0.21
CA ARG A 162 2.71 18.87 -0.51
C ARG A 162 2.27 18.36 -1.87
N LEU A 163 1.18 17.58 -1.92
CA LEU A 163 0.66 17.00 -3.16
C LEU A 163 0.36 18.10 -4.20
N LYS A 164 -0.31 19.17 -3.80
CA LYS A 164 -0.57 20.33 -4.69
C LYS A 164 0.73 20.96 -5.21
N ARG A 165 1.73 21.14 -4.34
CA ARG A 165 3.02 21.73 -4.73
C ARG A 165 3.77 20.87 -5.74
N VAL A 166 3.87 19.56 -5.51
CA VAL A 166 4.60 18.64 -6.42
C VAL A 166 3.84 18.29 -7.69
N SER A 167 2.54 18.64 -7.75
CA SER A 167 1.72 18.48 -8.95
C SER A 167 1.58 19.77 -9.76
N GLY A 168 2.09 20.88 -9.24
CA GLY A 168 2.18 22.13 -9.97
C GLY A 168 3.17 22.00 -11.13
N THR A 169 2.83 22.59 -12.28
CA THR A 169 3.77 22.77 -13.37
C THR A 169 4.63 23.98 -13.07
N ASP A 170 5.95 23.85 -13.22
CA ASP A 170 6.80 25.02 -13.34
C ASP A 170 6.29 25.81 -14.55
N GLY A 171 5.89 27.06 -14.35
CA GLY A 171 5.35 27.95 -15.39
C GLY A 171 6.39 28.37 -16.44
N PHE A 172 7.31 27.49 -16.79
CA PHE A 172 8.30 27.65 -17.84
C PHE A 172 8.03 26.64 -18.94
N ASP A 173 7.03 26.95 -19.75
CA ASP A 173 7.03 26.53 -21.15
C ASP A 173 8.23 27.20 -21.83
N TYR A 174 9.16 26.40 -22.36
CA TYR A 174 10.14 26.84 -23.37
C TYR A 174 9.64 26.48 -24.75
#